data_AF-A0A7S1J0V3-F1
#
_entry.id   AF-A0A7S1J0V3-F1
#
_cell.length_a   1.000
_cell.length_b   1.000
_cell.length_c   1.000
_cell.angle_alpha   90.00
_cell.angle_beta   90.00
_cell.angle_gamma   90.00
#
_symmetry.space_group_name_H-M   'P 1'
#
loop_
_entity.id
_entity.type
_entity.pdbx_description
1 polymer ?
#
loop_
_entity_poly.entity_id
_entity_poly.type
_entity_poly.pdbx_seq_one_letter_code
_entity_poly.pdbx_strand_id
1 'polypeptide(L)'
;EETLGWDGLVMEVDSQSFERLCCNCRKATSVHAAVCNTAQTLTFVAGSTAATGGILEFMDSEHRKAWITKGKKRPVRKEPIMCAPLRDTLKARNITHINFMSLDVEGAELQVLNSIDWSVLKVDVLVVEVTVSAGGPIRALLERADMRLIGSDSRNQWYSRKGVPMTHPWMKWNQRLAKQCLAQKASKTAMYVERARWRANVHGDPTCRANAWAERPCRCFKASAGPEGGPRVQLKMYTGRHG
;
A
#
# COMPACT_ATOMS: atom_id res chain seq x y z
N GLU A 1 -9.48 12.92 0.70
CA GLU A 1 -8.23 13.01 -0.07
C GLU A 1 -8.44 13.72 -1.39
N GLU A 2 -9.41 13.28 -2.20
CA GLU A 2 -9.64 13.79 -3.57
C GLU A 2 -9.97 15.28 -3.68
N THR A 3 -10.40 15.90 -2.59
CA THR A 3 -10.70 17.34 -2.44
C THR A 3 -9.62 18.11 -1.69
N LEU A 4 -8.62 17.43 -1.14
CA LEU A 4 -7.57 18.01 -0.28
C LEU A 4 -6.24 18.22 -1.03
N GLY A 5 -6.18 17.88 -2.32
CA GLY A 5 -5.00 18.10 -3.18
C GLY A 5 -3.79 17.24 -2.80
N TRP A 6 -4.03 16.00 -2.37
CA TRP A 6 -2.96 15.04 -2.09
C TRP A 6 -2.43 14.42 -3.38
N ASP A 7 -1.11 14.26 -3.48
CA ASP A 7 -0.52 13.35 -4.45
C ASP A 7 -0.40 11.96 -3.84
N GLY A 8 -1.32 11.07 -4.24
CA GLY A 8 -1.41 9.72 -3.73
C GLY A 8 -0.55 8.74 -4.54
N LEU A 9 0.09 7.79 -3.86
CA LEU A 9 0.68 6.58 -4.45
C LEU A 9 0.06 5.34 -3.80
N VAL A 10 -0.47 4.43 -4.62
CA VAL A 10 -1.06 3.16 -4.18
C VAL A 10 -0.26 2.01 -4.80
N MET A 11 0.27 1.12 -3.97
CA MET A 11 0.79 -0.18 -4.37
C MET A 11 -0.30 -1.22 -4.09
N GLU A 12 -0.81 -1.85 -5.15
CA GLU A 12 -1.88 -2.86 -5.07
C GLU A 12 -1.36 -4.17 -5.67
N VAL A 13 -1.59 -5.29 -4.99
CA VAL A 13 -1.11 -6.60 -5.42
C VAL A 13 -2.19 -7.41 -6.13
N ASP A 14 -3.46 -7.27 -5.75
CA ASP A 14 -4.57 -7.98 -6.36
C ASP A 14 -4.91 -7.34 -7.72
N SER A 15 -4.73 -8.10 -8.80
CA SER A 15 -5.00 -7.60 -10.15
C SER A 15 -6.43 -7.09 -10.34
N GLN A 16 -7.44 -7.72 -9.71
CA GLN A 16 -8.84 -7.30 -9.84
C GLN A 16 -9.09 -5.96 -9.15
N SER A 17 -8.47 -5.76 -8.00
CA SER A 17 -8.56 -4.51 -7.26
C SER A 17 -7.81 -3.38 -7.95
N PHE A 18 -6.62 -3.68 -8.48
CA PHE A 18 -5.85 -2.74 -9.29
C PHE A 18 -6.65 -2.27 -10.52
N GLU A 19 -7.26 -3.20 -11.26
CA GLU A 19 -8.08 -2.87 -12.42
C GLU A 19 -9.25 -1.96 -12.06
N ARG A 20 -9.89 -2.18 -10.91
CA ARG A 20 -10.95 -1.29 -10.39
C ARG A 20 -10.43 0.08 -9.97
N LEU A 21 -9.25 0.16 -9.34
CA LEU A 21 -8.61 1.45 -9.02
C LEU A 21 -8.35 2.27 -10.28
N CYS A 22 -7.90 1.59 -11.35
CA CYS A 22 -7.68 2.22 -12.65
C CYS A 22 -8.97 2.63 -13.34
N CYS A 23 -9.98 1.77 -13.34
CA CYS A 23 -11.31 2.07 -13.88
C CYS A 23 -11.99 3.27 -13.20
N ASN A 24 -11.76 3.47 -11.91
CA ASN A 24 -12.32 4.59 -11.17
C ASN A 24 -11.47 5.86 -11.25
N CYS A 25 -10.31 5.81 -11.91
CA CYS A 25 -9.39 6.93 -12.09
C CYS A 25 -9.17 7.72 -10.79
N ARG A 26 -8.87 7.01 -9.69
CA ARG A 26 -8.59 7.63 -8.40
C ARG A 26 -7.54 8.73 -8.62
N LYS A 27 -7.66 9.88 -7.94
CA LYS A 27 -6.66 10.97 -7.97
C LYS A 27 -5.37 10.57 -7.22
N ALA A 28 -4.77 9.46 -7.62
CA ALA A 28 -3.57 8.85 -7.09
C ALA A 28 -2.90 8.04 -8.21
N THR A 29 -1.58 7.91 -8.14
CA THR A 29 -0.85 6.95 -8.96
C THR A 29 -1.06 5.56 -8.39
N SER A 30 -1.52 4.61 -9.21
CA SER A 30 -1.68 3.21 -8.81
C SER A 30 -0.62 2.35 -9.50
N VAL A 31 0.00 1.45 -8.75
CA VAL A 31 1.04 0.53 -9.23
C VAL A 31 0.64 -0.89 -8.88
N HIS A 32 0.52 -1.76 -9.89
CA HIS A 32 0.34 -3.20 -9.71
C HIS A 32 1.70 -3.85 -9.45
N ALA A 33 2.04 -4.00 -8.18
CA ALA A 33 3.30 -4.61 -7.74
C ALA A 33 3.24 -4.97 -6.26
N ALA A 34 3.98 -6.02 -5.89
CA ALA A 34 4.31 -6.31 -4.51
C ALA A 34 5.54 -5.51 -4.06
N VAL A 35 5.73 -5.40 -2.75
CA VAL A 35 6.89 -4.71 -2.15
C VAL A 35 7.72 -5.71 -1.34
N CYS A 36 9.03 -5.76 -1.58
CA CYS A 36 9.98 -6.66 -0.90
C CYS A 36 11.42 -6.16 -1.03
N ASN A 37 12.36 -6.79 -0.32
CA ASN A 37 13.75 -6.32 -0.26
C ASN A 37 14.55 -6.47 -1.55
N THR A 38 14.20 -7.45 -2.38
CA THR A 38 14.91 -7.79 -3.62
C THR A 38 13.90 -8.08 -4.70
N ALA A 39 14.12 -7.49 -5.89
CA ALA A 39 13.24 -7.68 -7.02
C ALA A 39 13.16 -9.16 -7.42
N GLN A 40 11.94 -9.69 -7.50
CA GLN A 40 11.66 -11.08 -7.82
C GLN A 40 10.19 -11.26 -8.21
N THR A 41 9.85 -12.41 -8.77
CA THR A 41 8.45 -12.81 -8.95
C THR A 41 7.98 -13.57 -7.72
N LEU A 42 6.85 -13.13 -7.16
CA LEU A 42 6.18 -13.77 -6.02
C LEU A 42 4.81 -14.28 -6.43
N THR A 43 4.15 -14.99 -5.52
CA THR A 43 2.81 -15.53 -5.74
C THR A 43 1.81 -14.76 -4.89
N PHE A 44 0.94 -13.97 -5.52
CA PHE A 44 -0.26 -13.49 -4.84
C PHE A 44 -1.27 -14.64 -4.73
N VAL A 45 -1.94 -14.75 -3.58
CA VAL A 45 -3.02 -15.68 -3.34
C VAL A 45 -4.26 -14.94 -2.85
N ALA A 46 -5.41 -15.20 -3.47
CA ALA A 46 -6.66 -14.54 -3.10
C ALA A 46 -7.24 -15.09 -1.78
N GLY A 47 -7.79 -14.18 -0.97
CA GLY A 47 -8.50 -14.50 0.26
C GLY A 47 -9.83 -15.22 0.05
N SER A 48 -10.48 -15.64 1.13
CA SER A 48 -11.92 -15.98 1.08
C SER A 48 -12.79 -14.74 0.87
N THR A 49 -12.24 -13.56 1.13
CA THR A 49 -12.81 -12.25 0.79
C THR A 49 -11.78 -11.44 -0.01
N ALA A 50 -12.24 -10.40 -0.72
CA ALA A 50 -11.35 -9.50 -1.48
C ALA A 50 -10.28 -8.81 -0.60
N ALA A 51 -10.53 -8.68 0.70
CA ALA A 51 -9.66 -7.98 1.65
C ALA A 51 -8.79 -8.93 2.47
N THR A 52 -8.61 -10.19 2.06
CA THR A 52 -7.83 -11.18 2.84
C THR A 52 -6.80 -11.95 1.99
N GLY A 53 -6.58 -11.52 0.76
CA GLY A 53 -5.50 -12.02 -0.09
C GLY A 53 -4.16 -11.38 0.23
N GLY A 54 -3.06 -12.00 -0.18
CA GLY A 54 -1.72 -11.50 0.10
C GLY A 54 -0.63 -12.30 -0.61
N ILE A 55 0.63 -11.99 -0.28
CA ILE A 55 1.79 -12.65 -0.87
C ILE A 55 2.05 -13.98 -0.16
N LEU A 56 1.90 -15.08 -0.88
CA LEU A 56 1.98 -16.43 -0.35
C LEU A 56 3.29 -16.64 0.42
N GLU A 57 4.42 -16.26 -0.17
CA GLU A 57 5.77 -16.46 0.38
C GLU A 57 5.99 -15.77 1.73
N PHE A 58 5.24 -14.71 2.02
CA PHE A 58 5.46 -13.84 3.18
C PHE A 58 4.28 -13.79 4.16
N MET A 59 3.12 -14.28 3.73
CA MET A 59 1.91 -14.35 4.53
C MET A 59 2.10 -15.25 5.74
N ASP A 60 1.69 -14.76 6.92
CA ASP A 60 1.81 -15.51 8.16
C ASP A 60 0.91 -16.78 8.13
N SER A 61 1.33 -17.81 8.89
CA SER A 61 0.66 -19.11 8.89
C SER A 61 -0.76 -19.06 9.47
N GLU A 62 -1.03 -18.19 10.45
CA GLU A 62 -2.34 -18.03 11.07
C GLU A 62 -3.31 -17.37 10.09
N HIS A 63 -2.90 -16.29 9.42
CA HIS A 63 -3.70 -15.64 8.38
C HIS A 63 -3.94 -16.56 7.20
N ARG A 64 -2.90 -17.27 6.74
CA ARG A 64 -3.04 -18.29 5.69
C ARG A 64 -4.05 -19.36 6.09
N LYS A 65 -3.97 -19.87 7.32
CA LYS A 65 -4.90 -20.87 7.83
C LYS A 65 -6.32 -20.32 7.87
N ALA A 66 -6.50 -19.11 8.37
CA ALA A 66 -7.81 -18.47 8.55
C ALA A 66 -8.51 -18.13 7.22
N TRP A 67 -7.78 -17.61 6.24
CA TRP A 67 -8.39 -16.97 5.06
C TRP A 67 -8.08 -17.65 3.74
N ILE A 68 -6.98 -18.40 3.66
CA ILE A 68 -6.59 -19.09 2.42
C ILE A 68 -7.04 -20.55 2.44
N THR A 69 -6.81 -21.29 3.53
CA THR A 69 -7.03 -22.75 3.53
C THR A 69 -8.29 -23.21 4.25
N LYS A 70 -8.86 -22.42 5.19
CA LYS A 70 -10.03 -22.84 5.98
C LYS A 70 -11.24 -23.12 5.09
N GLY A 71 -11.72 -24.37 5.14
CA GLY A 71 -13.01 -24.80 4.57
C GLY A 71 -13.12 -24.73 3.05
N LYS A 72 -12.01 -24.60 2.30
CA LYS A 72 -12.07 -24.43 0.84
C LYS A 72 -12.19 -25.77 0.13
N LYS A 73 -13.33 -25.96 -0.57
CA LYS A 73 -13.58 -27.07 -1.51
C LYS A 73 -13.10 -26.77 -2.95
N ARG A 74 -12.67 -25.52 -3.23
CA ARG A 74 -12.26 -25.05 -4.57
C ARG A 74 -10.83 -24.50 -4.57
N PRO A 75 -10.12 -24.56 -5.72
CA PRO A 75 -8.82 -23.93 -5.88
C PRO A 75 -8.87 -22.42 -5.60
N VAL A 76 -7.88 -21.94 -4.87
CA VAL A 76 -7.71 -20.50 -4.60
C VAL A 76 -7.05 -19.84 -5.80
N ARG A 77 -7.54 -18.66 -6.23
CA ARG A 77 -6.87 -17.86 -7.27
C ARG A 77 -5.45 -17.55 -6.81
N LYS A 78 -4.49 -17.88 -7.67
CA LYS A 78 -3.08 -17.53 -7.52
C LYS A 78 -2.64 -16.82 -8.78
N GLU A 79 -1.83 -15.78 -8.64
CA GLU A 79 -1.28 -15.04 -9.77
C GLU A 79 0.18 -14.66 -9.47
N PRO A 80 1.08 -14.75 -10.46
CA PRO A 80 2.43 -14.22 -10.31
C PRO A 80 2.37 -12.70 -10.22
N ILE A 81 3.14 -12.12 -9.29
CA ILE A 81 3.23 -10.68 -9.11
C ILE A 81 4.69 -10.26 -9.05
N MET A 82 5.03 -9.20 -9.79
CA MET A 82 6.35 -8.61 -9.70
C MET A 82 6.49 -7.87 -8.38
N CYS A 83 7.57 -8.18 -7.68
CA CYS A 83 7.93 -7.55 -6.44
C CYS A 83 9.17 -6.67 -6.61
N ALA A 84 9.20 -5.52 -5.95
CA ALA A 84 10.31 -4.59 -5.98
C ALA A 84 10.56 -3.95 -4.61
N PRO A 85 11.80 -3.49 -4.32
CA PRO A 85 12.07 -2.59 -3.21
C PRO A 85 11.25 -1.30 -3.31
N LEU A 86 10.68 -0.86 -2.18
CA LEU A 86 9.92 0.38 -2.16
C LEU A 86 10.79 1.58 -2.54
N ARG A 87 12.07 1.56 -2.10
CA ARG A 87 13.08 2.55 -2.47
C ARG A 87 13.17 2.79 -3.98
N ASP A 88 13.02 1.77 -4.81
CA ASP A 88 13.15 1.91 -6.27
C ASP A 88 11.94 2.65 -6.85
N THR A 89 10.74 2.32 -6.38
CA THR A 89 9.49 2.98 -6.76
C THR A 89 9.47 4.44 -6.35
N LEU A 90 9.97 4.75 -5.15
CA LEU A 90 10.07 6.11 -4.61
C LEU A 90 11.13 6.93 -5.35
N LYS A 91 12.31 6.35 -5.59
CA LYS A 91 13.40 6.98 -6.33
C LYS A 91 13.00 7.32 -7.76
N ALA A 92 12.33 6.41 -8.46
CA ALA A 92 11.83 6.65 -9.82
C ALA A 92 10.82 7.81 -9.91
N ARG A 93 10.21 8.20 -8.79
CA ARG A 93 9.26 9.31 -8.68
C ARG A 93 9.82 10.53 -7.96
N ASN A 94 11.11 10.52 -7.60
CA ASN A 94 11.75 11.56 -6.80
C ASN A 94 11.00 11.86 -5.48
N ILE A 95 10.42 10.83 -4.86
CA ILE A 95 9.70 10.96 -3.58
C ILE A 95 10.69 10.71 -2.45
N THR A 96 10.99 11.76 -1.68
CA THR A 96 11.84 11.71 -0.49
C THR A 96 11.08 12.06 0.79
N HIS A 97 9.82 12.50 0.68
CA HIS A 97 8.97 12.83 1.82
C HIS A 97 7.52 12.38 1.59
N ILE A 98 6.99 11.63 2.56
CA ILE A 98 5.60 11.20 2.64
C ILE A 98 5.00 11.79 3.90
N ASN A 99 3.89 12.52 3.79
CA ASN A 99 3.22 13.07 4.97
C ASN A 99 2.39 12.01 5.67
N PHE A 100 1.76 11.11 4.92
CA PHE A 100 0.96 10.03 5.49
C PHE A 100 1.21 8.71 4.76
N MET A 101 1.60 7.67 5.50
CA MET A 101 1.78 6.32 4.98
C MET A 101 0.86 5.33 5.71
N SER A 102 0.14 4.51 4.96
CA SER A 102 -0.63 3.37 5.46
C SER A 102 -0.01 2.08 4.93
N LEU A 103 0.30 1.15 5.83
CA LEU A 103 0.93 -0.13 5.52
C LEU A 103 0.06 -1.27 6.08
N ASP A 104 -0.57 -2.01 5.18
CA ASP A 104 -1.49 -3.12 5.46
C ASP A 104 -1.30 -4.17 4.35
N VAL A 105 -0.41 -5.14 4.60
CA VAL A 105 0.02 -6.14 3.61
C VAL A 105 -0.07 -7.58 4.14
N GLU A 106 -0.92 -7.80 5.15
CA GLU A 106 -1.32 -9.10 5.69
C GLU A 106 -0.12 -9.97 6.15
N GLY A 107 0.76 -9.36 6.96
CA GLY A 107 1.84 -10.06 7.66
C GLY A 107 3.24 -9.83 7.09
N ALA A 108 3.35 -9.14 5.94
CA ALA A 108 4.63 -8.80 5.31
C ALA A 108 5.17 -7.40 5.68
N GLU A 109 4.60 -6.73 6.70
CA GLU A 109 4.88 -5.33 7.00
C GLU A 109 6.35 -5.08 7.31
N LEU A 110 6.98 -5.95 8.10
CA LEU A 110 8.40 -5.84 8.43
C LEU A 110 9.29 -5.90 7.18
N GLN A 111 8.93 -6.71 6.18
CA GLN A 111 9.68 -6.80 4.93
C GLN A 111 9.53 -5.53 4.10
N VAL A 112 8.33 -4.96 4.04
CA VAL A 112 8.11 -3.67 3.38
C VAL A 112 8.96 -2.58 4.04
N LEU A 113 8.95 -2.50 5.38
CA LEU A 113 9.72 -1.51 6.13
C LEU A 113 11.24 -1.68 5.97
N ASN A 114 11.73 -2.91 5.85
CA ASN A 114 13.15 -3.19 5.57
C ASN A 114 13.58 -2.80 4.14
N SER A 115 12.63 -2.70 3.20
CA SER A 115 12.91 -2.28 1.82
C SER A 115 13.07 -0.75 1.66
N ILE A 116 12.78 0.00 2.72
CA ILE A 116 12.85 1.47 2.76
C ILE A 116 14.25 1.91 3.16
N ASP A 117 14.80 2.87 2.41
CA ASP A 117 15.98 3.61 2.84
C ASP A 117 15.56 4.80 3.71
N TRP A 118 15.58 4.59 5.03
CA TRP A 118 15.18 5.60 6.03
C TRP A 118 16.16 6.76 6.16
N SER A 119 17.37 6.66 5.60
CA SER A 119 18.30 7.78 5.53
C SER A 119 17.87 8.82 4.48
N VAL A 120 17.10 8.38 3.48
CA VAL A 120 16.61 9.20 2.36
C VAL A 120 15.14 9.57 2.54
N LEU A 121 14.29 8.59 2.89
CA LEU A 121 12.85 8.78 2.99
C LEU A 121 12.45 9.32 4.36
N LYS A 122 11.74 10.45 4.36
CA LYS A 122 11.04 10.96 5.54
C LYS A 122 9.57 10.55 5.47
N VAL A 123 9.03 10.04 6.56
CA VAL A 123 7.59 9.79 6.71
C VAL A 123 7.10 10.59 7.91
N ASP A 124 6.08 11.44 7.80
CA ASP A 124 5.59 12.21 8.96
C ASP A 124 4.71 11.37 9.89
N VAL A 125 3.72 10.68 9.33
CA VAL A 125 2.80 9.79 10.04
C VAL A 125 2.71 8.46 9.31
N LEU A 126 2.90 7.37 10.03
CA LEU A 126 2.85 5.99 9.51
C LEU A 126 1.85 5.18 10.34
N VAL A 127 0.95 4.46 9.67
CA VAL A 127 0.08 3.46 10.27
C VAL A 127 0.49 2.10 9.74
N VAL A 128 0.73 1.14 10.64
CA VAL A 128 1.12 -0.22 10.29
C VAL A 128 0.12 -1.19 10.89
N GLU A 129 -0.49 -2.05 10.07
CA GLU A 129 -1.24 -3.20 10.56
C GLU A 129 -0.23 -4.25 11.06
N VAL A 130 -0.20 -4.52 12.36
CA VAL A 130 0.73 -5.44 12.98
C VAL A 130 0.01 -6.70 13.44
N THR A 131 0.65 -7.84 13.20
CA THR A 131 0.35 -9.08 13.91
C THR A 131 1.03 -9.06 15.29
N VAL A 132 0.56 -9.92 16.21
CA VAL A 132 1.10 -9.99 17.59
C VAL A 132 2.61 -10.27 17.59
N SER A 133 3.09 -11.15 16.71
CA SER A 133 4.50 -11.55 16.62
C SER A 133 5.38 -10.49 15.95
N ALA A 134 4.84 -9.65 15.05
CA ALA A 134 5.62 -8.67 14.30
C ALA A 134 5.78 -7.31 15.01
N GLY A 135 4.94 -7.01 16.02
CA GLY A 135 4.89 -5.69 16.65
C GLY A 135 6.21 -5.23 17.29
N GLY A 136 6.96 -6.14 17.94
CA GLY A 136 8.25 -5.83 18.57
C GLY A 136 9.34 -5.47 17.54
N PRO A 137 9.63 -6.33 16.55
CA PRO A 137 10.58 -6.05 15.48
C PRO A 137 10.27 -4.78 14.69
N ILE A 138 9.00 -4.54 14.36
CA ILE A 138 8.54 -3.34 13.64
C ILE A 138 8.84 -2.08 14.46
N ARG A 139 8.51 -2.09 15.75
CA ARG A 139 8.78 -0.97 16.65
C ARG A 139 10.27 -0.66 16.73
N ALA A 140 11.12 -1.67 16.93
CA ALA A 140 12.56 -1.48 17.03
C ALA A 140 13.16 -0.89 15.74
N LEU A 141 12.67 -1.30 14.56
CA LEU A 141 13.08 -0.73 13.28
C LEU A 141 12.68 0.75 13.17
N LEU A 142 11.42 1.06 13.47
CA LEU A 142 10.87 2.40 13.34
C LEU A 142 11.50 3.39 14.33
N GLU A 143 11.82 2.96 15.55
CA GLU A 143 12.54 3.80 16.52
C GLU A 143 13.94 4.20 16.03
N ARG A 144 14.65 3.29 15.35
CA ARG A 144 15.94 3.60 14.67
C ARG A 144 15.77 4.54 13.47
N ALA A 145 14.58 4.57 12.87
CA ALA A 145 14.23 5.47 11.77
C ALA A 145 13.63 6.81 12.26
N ASP A 146 13.86 7.19 13.52
CA ASP A 146 13.32 8.41 14.14
C ASP A 146 11.80 8.53 14.17
N MET A 147 11.11 7.39 14.13
CA MET A 147 9.66 7.30 14.29
C MET A 147 9.32 6.89 15.73
N ARG A 148 8.35 7.59 16.34
CA ARG A 148 7.86 7.31 17.69
C ARG A 148 6.47 6.70 17.63
N LEU A 149 6.25 5.61 18.35
CA LEU A 149 4.91 5.06 18.58
C LEU A 149 4.06 6.09 19.35
N ILE A 150 2.92 6.48 18.78
CA ILE A 150 2.00 7.47 19.35
C ILE A 150 0.65 6.88 19.76
N GLY A 151 0.32 5.67 19.30
CA GLY A 151 -0.90 4.93 19.67
C GLY A 151 -0.94 3.55 19.02
N SER A 152 -1.74 2.65 19.57
CA SER A 152 -2.01 1.32 19.02
C SER A 152 -3.44 0.85 19.32
N ASP A 153 -4.15 0.31 18.32
CA ASP A 153 -5.44 -0.36 18.50
C ASP A 153 -5.27 -1.88 18.31
N SER A 154 -6.35 -2.62 18.14
CA SER A 154 -6.32 -4.09 18.09
C SER A 154 -5.35 -4.65 17.04
N ARG A 155 -5.17 -3.94 15.92
CA ARG A 155 -4.23 -4.36 14.86
C ARG A 155 -3.38 -3.24 14.28
N ASN A 156 -3.65 -1.96 14.57
CA ASN A 156 -2.89 -0.86 13.99
C ASN A 156 -1.96 -0.23 15.02
N GLN A 157 -0.69 -0.03 14.64
CA GLN A 157 0.23 0.83 15.36
C GLN A 157 0.44 2.13 14.59
N TRP A 158 0.41 3.24 15.30
CA TRP A 158 0.54 4.58 14.77
C TRP A 158 1.87 5.18 15.20
N TYR A 159 2.61 5.66 14.22
CA TYR A 159 3.93 6.25 14.41
C TYR A 159 3.96 7.67 13.86
N SER A 160 4.68 8.55 14.54
CA SER A 160 4.97 9.90 14.09
C SER A 160 6.47 10.16 14.13
N ARG A 161 7.00 10.82 13.11
CA ARG A 161 8.40 11.25 13.11
C ARG A 161 8.68 12.21 14.25
N LYS A 162 9.86 12.11 14.86
CA LYS A 162 10.33 13.09 15.86
C LYS A 162 10.23 14.51 15.28
N GLY A 163 9.70 15.43 16.08
CA GLY A 163 9.47 16.82 15.68
C GLY A 163 8.20 17.09 14.85
N VAL A 164 7.42 16.07 14.48
CA VAL A 164 6.09 16.26 13.89
C VAL A 164 5.05 16.27 15.02
N PRO A 165 4.41 17.41 15.32
CA PRO A 165 3.36 17.46 16.33
C PRO A 165 2.10 16.76 15.80
N MET A 166 1.65 15.73 16.52
CA MET A 166 0.27 15.24 16.41
C MET A 166 -0.50 15.79 17.59
N THR A 167 -1.28 16.84 17.32
CA THR A 167 -1.85 17.73 18.34
C THR A 167 -3.05 17.17 19.07
N HIS A 168 -3.60 16.01 18.67
CA HIS A 168 -4.86 15.54 19.23
C HIS A 168 -5.00 14.00 19.35
N PRO A 169 -5.39 13.47 20.52
CA PRO A 169 -5.52 12.02 20.77
C PRO A 169 -6.45 11.28 19.80
N TRP A 170 -7.54 11.91 19.33
CA TRP A 170 -8.50 11.29 18.39
C TRP A 170 -7.97 11.15 16.96
N MET A 171 -6.94 11.90 16.57
CA MET A 171 -6.35 11.86 15.22
C MET A 171 -5.54 10.57 15.05
N LYS A 172 -5.11 9.98 16.18
CA LYS A 172 -4.37 8.72 16.27
C LYS A 172 -5.20 7.50 15.92
N TRP A 173 -6.51 7.63 15.74
CA TRP A 173 -7.41 6.49 15.51
C TRP A 173 -8.21 6.63 14.21
N ASN A 174 -7.93 7.68 13.43
CA ASN A 174 -8.71 8.00 12.24
C ASN A 174 -7.81 8.55 11.14
N GLN A 175 -7.56 7.72 10.13
CA GLN A 175 -6.69 8.08 9.01
C GLN A 175 -7.20 9.33 8.26
N ARG A 176 -8.53 9.54 8.20
CA ARG A 176 -9.12 10.72 7.57
C ARG A 176 -8.78 11.99 8.34
N LEU A 177 -8.90 11.97 9.67
CA LEU A 177 -8.58 13.13 10.52
C LEU A 177 -7.08 13.44 10.49
N ALA A 178 -6.23 12.40 10.54
CA ALA A 178 -4.78 12.57 10.41
C ALA A 178 -4.40 13.25 9.08
N LYS A 179 -4.98 12.79 7.97
CA LYS A 179 -4.80 13.43 6.65
C LYS A 179 -5.34 14.86 6.62
N GLN A 180 -6.48 15.14 7.25
CA GLN A 180 -7.01 16.51 7.30
C GLN A 180 -6.09 17.46 8.07
N CYS A 181 -5.52 17.01 9.19
CA CYS A 181 -4.55 17.80 9.95
C CYS A 181 -3.27 18.08 9.13
N LEU A 182 -2.74 17.05 8.48
CA LEU A 182 -1.54 17.18 7.64
C LEU A 182 -1.77 17.99 6.36
N ALA A 183 -3.02 18.16 5.92
CA ALA A 183 -3.36 18.93 4.73
C ALA A 183 -3.06 20.44 4.86
N GLN A 184 -2.71 20.92 6.04
CA GLN A 184 -2.24 22.30 6.28
C GLN A 184 -0.80 22.53 5.81
N LYS A 185 -0.05 21.46 5.48
CA LYS A 185 1.33 21.56 4.97
C LYS A 185 1.37 21.95 3.50
N ALA A 186 2.46 22.61 3.10
CA ALA A 186 2.69 23.05 1.72
C ALA A 186 2.82 21.90 0.71
N SER A 187 3.44 20.78 1.12
CA SER A 187 3.49 19.52 0.35
C SER A 187 2.61 18.46 1.02
N LYS A 188 1.91 17.67 0.20
CA LYS A 188 0.87 16.70 0.62
C LYS A 188 1.00 15.40 -0.17
N THR A 189 1.87 14.52 0.30
CA THR A 189 2.12 13.21 -0.32
C THR A 189 1.58 12.10 0.57
N ALA A 190 0.69 11.27 0.05
CA ALA A 190 0.14 10.10 0.75
C ALA A 190 0.54 8.82 0.04
N MET A 191 0.95 7.81 0.81
CA MET A 191 1.30 6.50 0.28
C MET A 191 0.49 5.39 0.94
N TYR A 192 0.04 4.47 0.12
CA TYR A 192 -0.76 3.32 0.48
C TYR A 192 -0.02 2.09 -0.05
N VAL A 193 0.50 1.27 0.85
CA VAL A 193 0.93 -0.09 0.53
C VAL A 193 -0.10 -0.98 1.18
N GLU A 194 -1.18 -1.21 0.45
CA GLU A 194 -2.43 -1.71 1.03
C GLU A 194 -2.92 -2.92 0.26
N ARG A 195 -3.68 -3.75 0.97
CA ARG A 195 -4.79 -4.52 0.40
C ARG A 195 -5.89 -3.57 -0.09
N ALA A 196 -6.60 -3.95 -1.14
CA ALA A 196 -7.79 -3.23 -1.58
C ALA A 196 -8.89 -3.17 -0.51
N ARG A 197 -8.95 -2.10 0.28
CA ARG A 197 -10.13 -1.79 1.10
C ARG A 197 -11.15 -1.04 0.26
N TRP A 198 -11.89 -1.75 -0.57
CA TRP A 198 -13.11 -1.18 -1.17
C TRP A 198 -14.24 -1.20 -0.15
N ARG A 199 -14.78 -0.03 0.21
CA ARG A 199 -16.05 0.05 0.94
C ARG A 199 -17.17 -0.24 -0.05
N ALA A 200 -17.83 -1.37 0.12
CA ALA A 200 -18.98 -1.78 -0.70
C ALA A 200 -20.24 -0.90 -0.57
N ASN A 201 -20.18 0.19 0.20
CA ASN A 201 -21.35 1.00 0.56
C ASN A 201 -21.46 2.33 -0.20
N VAL A 202 -20.75 2.51 -1.32
CA VAL A 202 -21.16 3.55 -2.27
C VAL A 202 -22.12 2.87 -3.24
N HIS A 203 -23.42 2.99 -2.96
CA HIS A 203 -24.47 2.66 -3.92
C HIS A 203 -24.22 3.45 -5.21
N GLY A 204 -23.66 2.77 -6.21
CA GLY A 204 -23.24 3.36 -7.47
C GLY A 204 -22.58 2.27 -8.30
N ASP A 205 -23.36 1.73 -9.23
CA ASP A 205 -23.04 0.94 -10.41
C ASP A 205 -21.59 0.37 -10.53
N PRO A 206 -21.40 -0.97 -10.68
CA PRO A 206 -20.09 -1.60 -10.90
C PRO A 206 -19.40 -1.23 -12.22
N THR A 207 -19.92 -0.28 -13.00
CA THR A 207 -19.34 0.15 -14.27
C THR A 207 -18.13 1.08 -14.05
N CYS A 208 -17.02 0.78 -14.74
CA CYS A 208 -15.90 1.69 -14.85
C CYS A 208 -16.43 3.06 -15.31
N ARG A 209 -16.08 4.16 -14.62
CA ARG A 209 -16.61 5.50 -14.96
C ARG A 209 -16.22 5.83 -16.40
N ALA A 210 -17.17 5.70 -17.33
CA ALA A 210 -16.96 5.83 -18.77
C ALA A 210 -16.29 7.15 -19.17
N ASN A 211 -16.50 8.21 -18.39
CA ASN A 211 -16.02 9.56 -18.68
C ASN A 211 -14.75 9.97 -17.90
N ALA A 212 -14.16 9.09 -17.09
CA ALA A 212 -13.01 9.47 -16.25
C ALA A 212 -11.72 9.71 -17.06
N TRP A 213 -11.62 9.14 -18.26
CA TRP A 213 -10.45 9.29 -19.15
C TRP A 213 -10.38 10.64 -19.87
N ALA A 214 -11.49 11.38 -19.95
CA ALA A 214 -11.60 12.59 -20.76
C ALA A 214 -10.98 13.85 -20.12
N GLU A 215 -10.84 13.88 -18.79
CA GLU A 215 -10.37 15.09 -18.07
C GLU A 215 -8.93 14.97 -17.52
N ARG A 216 -8.48 13.74 -17.20
CA ARG A 216 -7.09 13.44 -16.75
C ARG A 216 -6.76 11.97 -17.06
N PRO A 217 -5.58 11.66 -17.63
CA PRO A 217 -5.19 10.27 -17.82
C PRO A 217 -5.00 9.57 -16.48
N CYS A 218 -5.62 8.41 -16.31
CA CYS A 218 -5.46 7.61 -15.10
C CYS A 218 -3.99 7.17 -14.95
N ARG A 219 -3.36 7.50 -13.82
CA ARG A 219 -1.94 7.21 -13.55
C ARG A 219 -1.78 5.77 -13.04
N CYS A 220 -2.02 4.79 -13.91
CA CYS A 220 -1.89 3.38 -13.59
C CYS A 220 -0.66 2.75 -14.23
N PHE A 221 0.07 1.95 -13.46
CA PHE A 221 1.29 1.28 -13.93
C PHE A 221 1.32 -0.18 -13.49
N LYS A 222 1.82 -1.08 -14.34
CA LYS A 222 2.16 -2.46 -13.94
C LYS A 222 3.67 -2.61 -13.83
N ALA A 223 4.13 -3.25 -12.76
CA ALA A 223 5.53 -3.66 -12.63
C ALA A 223 5.83 -4.84 -13.55
N SER A 224 6.99 -4.78 -14.21
CA SER A 224 7.53 -5.86 -15.04
C SER A 224 9.02 -6.00 -14.78
N ALA A 225 9.57 -7.19 -15.04
CA ALA A 225 11.01 -7.37 -15.06
C ALA A 225 11.65 -6.43 -16.11
N GLY A 226 12.78 -5.83 -15.76
CA GLY A 226 13.57 -5.06 -16.72
C GLY A 226 14.20 -5.94 -17.80
N PRO A 227 14.62 -5.35 -18.94
CA PRO A 227 15.40 -6.07 -19.94
C PRO A 227 16.70 -6.58 -19.31
N GLU A 228 16.96 -7.86 -19.58
CA GLU A 228 17.99 -8.80 -19.10
C GLU A 228 18.99 -8.33 -18.02
N GLY A 229 18.97 -9.06 -16.88
CA GLY A 229 20.12 -9.21 -15.97
C GLY A 229 20.23 -8.27 -14.76
N GLY A 230 19.38 -7.24 -14.66
CA GLY A 230 19.41 -6.29 -13.53
C GLY A 230 18.22 -6.41 -12.59
N PRO A 231 18.36 -6.08 -11.28
CA PRO A 231 17.26 -6.08 -10.30
C PRO A 231 16.23 -4.96 -10.51
N ARG A 232 16.21 -4.30 -11.68
CA ARG A 232 15.42 -3.10 -11.92
C ARG A 232 14.02 -3.46 -12.39
N VAL A 233 13.02 -3.08 -11.60
CA VAL A 233 11.61 -3.16 -11.97
C VAL A 233 11.24 -1.99 -12.88
N GLN A 234 10.60 -2.30 -14.01
CA GLN A 234 10.05 -1.31 -14.93
C GLN A 234 8.57 -1.09 -14.67
N LEU A 235 8.15 0.18 -14.65
CA LEU A 235 6.75 0.57 -14.56
C LEU A 235 6.23 0.91 -15.96
N LYS A 236 5.32 0.09 -16.48
CA LYS A 236 4.68 0.32 -17.77
C LYS A 236 3.29 0.89 -17.56
N MET A 237 2.93 1.95 -18.29
CA MET A 237 1.59 2.53 -18.23
C MET A 237 0.54 1.47 -18.56
N TYR A 238 -0.49 1.37 -17.73
CA TYR A 238 -1.60 0.46 -17.92
C TYR A 238 -2.71 1.16 -18.70
N THR A 239 -2.98 0.69 -19.91
CA THR A 239 -3.97 1.29 -20.82
C THR A 239 -5.35 0.63 -20.75
N GLY A 240 -5.58 -0.28 -19.79
CA GLY A 240 -6.80 -1.10 -19.75
C GLY A 240 -6.80 -2.21 -20.80
N ARG A 241 -7.55 -3.28 -20.57
CA ARG A 241 -8.08 -4.10 -21.66
C ARG A 241 -9.39 -3.46 -22.09
N HIS A 242 -9.36 -2.65 -23.13
CA HIS A 242 -10.56 -2.38 -23.91
C HIS A 242 -10.71 -3.54 -24.88
N GLY A 243 -11.55 -4.51 -24.51
CA GLY A 243 -12.10 -5.55 -25.36
C GLY A 243 -13.58 -5.63 -25.07
#